data_AF-A0A956Y881-F1
#
_entry.id   AF-A0A956Y881-F1
#
_cell.length_a   1.000
_cell.length_b   1.000
_cell.length_c   1.000
_cell.angle_alpha   90.00
_cell.angle_beta   90.00
_cell.angle_gamma   90.00
#
_symmetry.space_group_name_H-M   'P 1'
#
loop_
_entity.id
_entity.type
_entity.pdbx_description
1 polymer ?
#
loop_
_entity_poly.entity_id
_entity_poly.type
_entity_poly.pdbx_seq_one_letter_code
_entity_poly.pdbx_strand_id
1 'polypeptide(L)'
;MAIDYTIDYDCEPKRQLGTEGIRSRVKDAERAALIIQQYRDAGDNRSPAEMGFEFTQRSPQGETESQIVIVQDILDRAAALEPLVHHCAGCPANRLGRPFGCMGFINYPISLAGETWLIDRLPVPDEPLIWLLLKQGVDRFLYDGQEIARLRQQDDVYFESRKAPERRLGEFTIDANQVFDMFFDVGDIIPNHASILLLFFHAIDRDLDAPEIMSLAPAGPDAADLHPFIIQANSHDDPTIFDLKGFLHALYIAWLLDVKLLVEP
;
A
#
# COMPACT_ATOMS: atom_id res chain seq x y z
N MET A 1 -7.57 1.42 10.65
CA MET A 1 -7.02 2.48 9.76
C MET A 1 -5.91 1.82 8.96
N ALA A 2 -5.63 2.31 7.77
CA ALA A 2 -4.67 1.68 6.87
C ALA A 2 -4.14 2.71 5.87
N ILE A 3 -2.96 2.45 5.32
CA ILE A 3 -2.44 3.13 4.13
C ILE A 3 -3.09 2.47 2.92
N ASP A 4 -3.83 3.21 2.11
CA ASP A 4 -4.42 2.68 0.88
C ASP A 4 -3.53 2.95 -0.32
N TYR A 5 -3.54 2.01 -1.26
CA TYR A 5 -2.86 2.20 -2.54
C TYR A 5 -3.68 1.67 -3.70
N THR A 6 -3.56 2.32 -4.87
CA THR A 6 -4.28 1.93 -6.09
C THR A 6 -3.40 2.11 -7.32
N ILE A 7 -3.31 1.07 -8.16
CA ILE A 7 -2.67 1.18 -9.48
C ILE A 7 -3.55 2.06 -10.38
N ASP A 8 -3.06 3.21 -10.84
CA ASP A 8 -3.86 4.21 -11.56
C ASP A 8 -4.10 3.91 -13.04
N TYR A 9 -4.41 2.66 -13.35
CA TYR A 9 -4.76 2.24 -14.70
C TYR A 9 -6.15 2.76 -15.10
N ASP A 10 -6.24 3.40 -16.26
CA ASP A 10 -7.50 3.94 -16.81
C ASP A 10 -8.40 2.79 -17.31
N CYS A 11 -9.53 2.60 -16.64
CA CYS A 11 -10.48 1.53 -16.93
C CYS A 11 -11.93 1.97 -16.74
N GLU A 12 -12.85 1.26 -17.39
CA GLU A 12 -14.28 1.60 -17.39
C GLU A 12 -14.87 1.80 -15.98
N PRO A 13 -14.61 0.92 -14.99
CA PRO A 13 -15.12 1.16 -13.63
C PRO A 13 -14.68 2.50 -13.04
N LYS A 14 -13.41 2.88 -13.22
CA LYS A 14 -12.87 4.15 -12.69
C LYS A 14 -13.41 5.36 -13.44
N ARG A 15 -13.71 5.25 -14.73
CA ARG A 15 -14.37 6.32 -15.48
C ARG A 15 -15.81 6.56 -15.01
N GLN A 16 -16.52 5.49 -14.62
CA GLN A 16 -17.90 5.59 -14.15
C GLN A 16 -18.03 6.04 -12.70
N LEU A 17 -17.22 5.46 -11.80
CA LEU A 17 -17.37 5.68 -10.35
C LEU A 17 -16.25 6.53 -9.74
N GLY A 18 -15.18 6.80 -10.48
CA GLY A 18 -13.95 7.39 -9.92
C GLY A 18 -13.17 6.39 -9.07
N THR A 19 -11.86 6.62 -8.91
CA THR A 19 -11.01 5.77 -8.07
C THR A 19 -11.47 5.75 -6.61
N GLU A 20 -11.75 6.93 -6.03
CA GLU A 20 -12.24 7.02 -4.65
C GLU A 20 -13.64 6.43 -4.48
N GLY A 21 -14.52 6.60 -5.48
CA GLY A 21 -15.85 6.02 -5.44
C GLY A 21 -15.84 4.49 -5.45
N ILE A 22 -14.86 3.86 -6.12
CA ILE A 22 -14.67 2.41 -6.04
C ILE A 22 -14.07 2.02 -4.69
N ARG A 23 -12.98 2.68 -4.27
CA ARG A 23 -12.27 2.33 -3.04
C ARG A 23 -13.18 2.41 -1.81
N SER A 24 -13.93 3.49 -1.66
CA SER A 24 -14.92 3.65 -0.58
C SER A 24 -15.93 2.50 -0.57
N ARG A 25 -16.44 2.08 -1.73
CA ARG A 25 -17.40 0.96 -1.84
C ARG A 25 -16.80 -0.40 -1.56
N VAL A 26 -15.54 -0.64 -1.94
CA VAL A 26 -14.82 -1.88 -1.60
C VAL A 26 -14.64 -1.97 -0.09
N LYS A 27 -14.20 -0.88 0.56
CA LYS A 27 -14.09 -0.83 2.03
C LYS A 27 -15.43 -1.00 2.74
N ASP A 28 -16.48 -0.37 2.21
CA ASP A 28 -17.85 -0.50 2.69
C ASP A 28 -18.29 -1.98 2.66
N ALA A 29 -18.03 -2.69 1.56
CA ALA A 29 -18.34 -4.12 1.42
C ALA A 29 -17.58 -4.98 2.46
N GLU A 30 -16.27 -4.76 2.61
CA GLU A 30 -15.44 -5.50 3.58
C GLU A 30 -15.87 -5.22 5.03
N ARG A 31 -16.20 -3.96 5.35
CA ARG A 31 -16.72 -3.56 6.66
C ARG A 31 -18.07 -4.18 6.96
N ALA A 32 -19.00 -4.15 5.99
CA ALA A 32 -20.31 -4.76 6.15
C ALA A 32 -20.19 -6.27 6.41
N ALA A 33 -19.32 -6.97 5.68
CA ALA A 33 -19.07 -8.39 5.89
C ALA A 33 -18.53 -8.68 7.31
N LEU A 34 -17.57 -7.88 7.80
CA LEU A 34 -17.03 -8.03 9.15
C LEU A 34 -18.10 -7.82 10.23
N ILE A 35 -18.92 -6.77 10.10
CA ILE A 35 -19.98 -6.48 11.07
C ILE A 35 -21.02 -7.60 11.09
N ILE A 36 -21.45 -8.07 9.91
CA ILE A 36 -22.37 -9.20 9.81
C ILE A 36 -21.77 -10.42 10.53
N GLN A 37 -20.51 -10.74 10.28
CA GLN A 37 -19.83 -11.86 10.93
C GLN A 37 -19.82 -11.70 12.46
N GLN A 38 -19.49 -10.52 12.98
CA GLN A 38 -19.50 -10.24 14.43
C GLN A 38 -20.89 -10.46 15.07
N TYR A 39 -21.96 -10.03 14.40
CA TYR A 39 -23.32 -10.28 14.85
C TYR A 39 -23.64 -11.78 14.87
N ARG A 40 -23.24 -12.52 13.82
CA ARG A 40 -23.44 -13.97 13.75
C ARG A 40 -22.67 -14.71 14.85
N ASP A 41 -21.44 -14.31 15.11
CA ASP A 41 -20.61 -14.90 16.17
C ASP A 41 -21.20 -14.65 17.57
N ALA A 42 -21.92 -13.53 17.75
CA ALA A 42 -22.67 -13.22 18.97
C ALA A 42 -24.04 -13.95 19.05
N GLY A 43 -24.38 -14.80 18.08
CA GLY A 43 -25.65 -15.51 18.01
C GLY A 43 -26.84 -14.65 17.55
N ASP A 44 -26.57 -13.47 17.00
CA ASP A 44 -27.59 -12.57 16.48
C ASP A 44 -27.91 -12.90 15.01
N ASN A 45 -29.16 -13.29 14.77
CA ASN A 45 -29.67 -13.71 13.47
C ASN A 45 -30.50 -12.65 12.73
N ARG A 46 -30.51 -11.40 13.21
CA ARG A 46 -31.18 -10.27 12.52
C ARG A 46 -30.71 -10.10 11.08
N SER A 47 -31.52 -9.45 10.25
CA SER A 47 -31.16 -9.12 8.87
C SER A 47 -30.21 -7.91 8.81
N PRO A 48 -29.41 -7.72 7.74
CA PRO A 48 -28.57 -6.52 7.60
C PRO A 48 -29.33 -5.18 7.69
N ALA A 49 -30.62 -5.17 7.37
CA ALA A 49 -31.50 -4.01 7.51
C ALA A 49 -31.79 -3.63 8.98
N GLU A 50 -31.57 -4.55 9.92
CA GLU A 50 -31.80 -4.38 11.36
C GLU A 50 -30.50 -4.31 12.15
N MET A 51 -29.35 -4.45 11.47
CA MET A 51 -28.02 -4.29 12.05
C MET A 51 -27.59 -2.84 11.89
N GLY A 52 -27.33 -2.18 13.02
CA GLY A 52 -26.78 -0.84 13.07
C GLY A 52 -25.50 -0.83 13.89
N PHE A 53 -24.59 0.06 13.55
CA PHE A 53 -23.45 0.35 14.41
C PHE A 53 -23.28 1.86 14.54
N GLU A 54 -22.77 2.26 15.70
CA GLU A 54 -22.50 3.64 15.98
C GLU A 54 -21.14 4.00 15.37
N PHE A 55 -21.16 4.89 14.38
CA PHE A 55 -19.95 5.45 13.79
C PHE A 55 -19.73 6.83 14.36
N THR A 56 -18.66 6.95 15.13
CA THR A 56 -18.26 8.20 15.76
C THR A 56 -17.18 8.87 14.93
N GLN A 57 -17.50 10.02 14.33
CA GLN A 57 -16.52 10.85 13.60
C GLN A 57 -16.12 12.04 14.47
N ARG A 58 -14.82 12.26 14.62
CA ARG A 58 -14.30 13.50 15.20
C ARG A 58 -14.07 14.51 14.08
N SER A 59 -14.71 15.67 14.17
CA SER A 59 -14.44 16.79 13.28
C SER A 59 -13.06 17.38 13.57
N PRO A 60 -12.44 18.10 12.61
CA PRO A 60 -11.21 18.86 12.86
C PRO A 60 -11.33 19.89 14.00
N GLN A 61 -12.56 20.32 14.34
CA GLN A 61 -12.85 21.21 15.46
C GLN A 61 -12.98 20.48 16.82
N GLY A 62 -12.85 19.16 16.84
CA GLY A 62 -12.93 18.34 18.06
C GLY A 62 -14.35 17.94 18.48
N GLU A 63 -15.37 18.30 17.69
CA GLU A 63 -16.74 17.84 17.92
C GLU A 63 -16.85 16.37 17.52
N THR A 64 -17.54 15.60 18.36
CA THR A 64 -17.72 14.16 18.16
C THR A 64 -19.16 13.94 17.74
N GLU A 65 -19.39 13.70 16.46
CA GLU A 65 -20.72 13.34 15.94
C GLU A 65 -20.83 11.82 15.87
N SER A 66 -21.91 11.30 16.47
CA SER A 66 -22.22 9.88 16.46
C SER A 66 -23.42 9.64 15.57
N GLN A 67 -23.22 8.86 14.51
CA GLN A 67 -24.29 8.48 13.59
C GLN A 67 -24.49 6.97 13.63
N ILE A 68 -25.74 6.53 13.69
CA ILE A 68 -26.06 5.11 13.50
C ILE A 68 -26.08 4.85 12.01
N VAL A 69 -25.19 3.95 11.56
CA VAL A 69 -25.13 3.51 10.17
C VAL A 69 -25.76 2.13 10.06
N ILE A 70 -26.73 1.96 9.16
CA ILE A 70 -27.39 0.69 8.89
C ILE A 70 -26.54 -0.12 7.92
N VAL A 71 -26.32 -1.40 8.22
CA VAL A 71 -25.48 -2.27 7.38
C VAL A 71 -26.05 -2.44 5.97
N GLN A 72 -27.38 -2.48 5.82
CA GLN A 72 -28.03 -2.54 4.51
C GLN A 72 -27.66 -1.34 3.61
N ASP A 73 -27.62 -0.12 4.14
CA ASP A 73 -27.27 1.07 3.33
C ASP A 73 -25.83 0.97 2.78
N ILE A 74 -24.93 0.35 3.54
CA ILE A 74 -23.55 0.08 3.12
C ILE A 74 -23.53 -0.95 1.99
N LEU A 75 -24.28 -2.04 2.14
CA LEU A 75 -24.40 -3.08 1.12
C LEU A 75 -25.00 -2.53 -0.17
N ASP A 76 -26.02 -1.68 -0.09
CA ASP A 76 -26.67 -1.07 -1.25
C ASP A 76 -25.71 -0.14 -2.02
N ARG A 77 -24.86 0.61 -1.30
CA ARG A 77 -23.78 1.39 -1.94
C ARG A 77 -22.74 0.51 -2.61
N ALA A 78 -22.35 -0.58 -1.96
CA ALA A 78 -21.40 -1.55 -2.48
C ALA A 78 -21.95 -2.30 -3.70
N ALA A 79 -23.26 -2.55 -3.76
CA ALA A 79 -23.93 -3.22 -4.88
C ALA A 79 -23.74 -2.48 -6.22
N ALA A 80 -23.47 -1.17 -6.20
CA ALA A 80 -23.09 -0.41 -7.39
C ALA A 80 -21.81 -0.93 -8.09
N LEU A 81 -20.98 -1.72 -7.40
CA LEU A 81 -19.81 -2.36 -7.97
C LEU A 81 -20.14 -3.61 -8.79
N GLU A 82 -21.25 -4.31 -8.49
CA GLU A 82 -21.58 -5.60 -9.10
C GLU A 82 -21.65 -5.56 -10.63
N PRO A 83 -22.32 -4.57 -11.27
CA PRO A 83 -22.37 -4.50 -12.72
C PRO A 83 -20.99 -4.32 -13.36
N LEU A 84 -20.01 -3.81 -12.62
CA LEU A 84 -18.68 -3.46 -13.12
C LEU A 84 -17.64 -4.56 -12.94
N VAL A 85 -17.94 -5.59 -12.15
CA VAL A 85 -17.02 -6.70 -11.83
C VAL A 85 -16.43 -7.35 -13.07
N HIS A 86 -17.24 -7.53 -14.12
CA HIS A 86 -16.82 -8.20 -15.34
C HIS A 86 -15.68 -7.46 -16.09
N HIS A 87 -15.54 -6.14 -15.91
CA HIS A 87 -14.43 -5.37 -16.47
C HIS A 87 -13.08 -5.66 -15.80
N CYS A 88 -13.07 -6.27 -14.61
CA CYS A 88 -11.84 -6.65 -13.93
C CYS A 88 -11.26 -7.98 -14.43
N ALA A 89 -12.01 -8.76 -15.20
CA ALA A 89 -11.54 -10.01 -15.78
C ALA A 89 -10.47 -9.73 -16.86
N GLY A 90 -9.27 -10.26 -16.67
CA GLY A 90 -8.14 -10.03 -17.59
C GLY A 90 -7.57 -8.60 -17.56
N CYS A 91 -7.99 -7.75 -16.61
CA CYS A 91 -7.41 -6.42 -16.45
C CYS A 91 -5.94 -6.53 -15.99
N PRO A 92 -4.98 -5.88 -16.67
CA PRO A 92 -3.56 -6.03 -16.33
C PRO A 92 -3.21 -5.41 -14.97
N ALA A 93 -3.99 -4.41 -14.52
CA ALA A 93 -3.83 -3.84 -13.18
C ALA A 93 -4.43 -4.71 -12.07
N ASN A 94 -5.16 -5.78 -12.39
CA ASN A 94 -5.77 -6.67 -11.40
C ASN A 94 -4.75 -7.67 -10.83
N ARG A 95 -3.85 -7.17 -9.98
CA ARG A 95 -2.76 -7.99 -9.39
C ARG A 95 -3.28 -9.13 -8.50
N LEU A 96 -4.44 -8.95 -7.87
CA LEU A 96 -5.00 -9.92 -6.92
C LEU A 96 -5.89 -10.99 -7.58
N GLY A 97 -6.15 -10.89 -8.90
CA GLY A 97 -7.01 -11.83 -9.62
C GLY A 97 -8.48 -11.84 -9.16
N ARG A 98 -8.90 -10.84 -8.38
CA ARG A 98 -10.27 -10.67 -7.85
C ARG A 98 -10.86 -9.34 -8.31
N PRO A 99 -12.18 -9.14 -8.28
CA PRO A 99 -12.77 -7.86 -8.67
C PRO A 99 -12.13 -6.69 -7.91
N PHE A 100 -11.80 -5.62 -8.63
CA PHE A 100 -11.10 -4.43 -8.09
C PHE A 100 -9.75 -4.72 -7.42
N GLY A 101 -9.11 -5.84 -7.77
CA GLY A 101 -7.81 -6.25 -7.22
C GLY A 101 -6.62 -5.35 -7.57
N CYS A 102 -6.84 -4.22 -8.25
CA CYS A 102 -5.84 -3.15 -8.43
C CYS A 102 -5.65 -2.27 -7.19
N MET A 103 -6.54 -2.42 -6.20
CA MET A 103 -6.51 -1.71 -4.92
C MET A 103 -5.91 -2.60 -3.83
N GLY A 104 -5.33 -1.98 -2.81
CA GLY A 104 -4.83 -2.67 -1.62
C GLY A 104 -4.62 -1.71 -0.48
N PHE A 105 -4.21 -2.26 0.66
CA PHE A 105 -3.94 -1.50 1.86
C PHE A 105 -2.81 -2.12 2.67
N ILE A 106 -2.25 -1.32 3.58
CA ILE A 106 -1.33 -1.74 4.64
C ILE A 106 -1.99 -1.39 5.96
N ASN A 107 -2.30 -2.39 6.78
CA ASN A 107 -3.03 -2.16 8.03
C ASN A 107 -2.13 -1.52 9.08
N TYR A 108 -2.73 -0.62 9.87
CA TYR A 108 -2.16 -0.16 11.12
C TYR A 108 -2.60 -1.04 12.31
N PRO A 109 -1.77 -1.16 13.36
CA PRO A 109 -0.41 -0.63 13.44
C PRO A 109 0.57 -1.42 12.55
N ILE A 110 1.57 -0.74 11.98
CA ILE A 110 2.71 -1.34 11.30
C ILE A 110 3.53 -2.10 12.35
N SER A 111 3.75 -3.39 12.13
CA SER A 111 4.49 -4.23 13.05
C SER A 111 6.00 -3.96 13.01
N LEU A 112 6.69 -4.13 14.14
CA LEU A 112 8.15 -4.04 14.17
C LEU A 112 8.81 -5.06 13.22
N ALA A 113 8.19 -6.24 13.06
CA ALA A 113 8.65 -7.27 12.14
C ALA A 113 8.57 -6.81 10.68
N GLY A 114 7.48 -6.14 10.30
CA GLY A 114 7.31 -5.53 8.98
C GLY A 114 8.32 -4.42 8.71
N GLU A 115 8.53 -3.52 9.67
CA GLU A 115 9.54 -2.46 9.56
C GLU A 115 10.96 -3.03 9.37
N THR A 116 11.33 -3.99 10.20
CA THR A 116 12.64 -4.66 10.14
C THR A 116 12.83 -5.37 8.81
N TRP A 117 11.82 -6.12 8.37
CA TRP A 117 11.83 -6.82 7.09
C TRP A 117 12.06 -5.86 5.92
N LEU A 118 11.43 -4.69 5.93
CA LEU A 118 11.56 -3.72 4.85
C LEU A 118 12.97 -3.12 4.78
N ILE A 119 13.54 -2.73 5.93
CA ILE A 119 14.89 -2.14 6.00
C ILE A 119 15.98 -3.16 5.67
N ASP A 120 15.81 -4.42 6.09
CA ASP A 120 16.77 -5.50 5.83
C ASP A 120 16.94 -5.81 4.35
N ARG A 121 16.05 -5.30 3.50
CA ARG A 121 16.12 -5.44 2.05
C ARG A 121 16.97 -4.38 1.38
N LEU A 122 17.24 -3.23 2.03
CA LEU A 122 18.01 -2.13 1.43
C LEU A 122 19.38 -2.60 0.90
N PRO A 123 19.90 -1.98 -0.18
CA PRO A 123 21.22 -2.26 -0.74
C PRO A 123 22.34 -2.04 0.29
N VAL A 124 23.33 -2.93 0.28
CA VAL A 124 24.52 -2.84 1.12
C VAL A 124 25.71 -2.25 0.33
N PRO A 125 26.79 -1.78 0.98
CA PRO A 125 27.94 -1.20 0.28
C PRO A 125 28.60 -2.11 -0.78
N ASP A 126 28.42 -3.43 -0.69
CA ASP A 126 28.89 -4.40 -1.69
C ASP A 126 28.09 -4.36 -3.01
N GLU A 127 26.97 -3.64 -3.03
CA GLU A 127 26.16 -3.29 -4.21
C GLU A 127 26.35 -1.80 -4.53
N PRO A 128 27.56 -1.34 -4.91
CA PRO A 128 27.99 0.05 -4.78
C PRO A 128 27.13 1.03 -5.59
N LEU A 129 26.65 0.62 -6.77
CA LEU A 129 25.84 1.48 -7.64
C LEU A 129 24.46 1.79 -7.03
N ILE A 130 23.75 0.76 -6.59
CA ILE A 130 22.41 0.89 -5.99
C ILE A 130 22.51 1.53 -4.60
N TRP A 131 23.53 1.18 -3.82
CA TRP A 131 23.80 1.80 -2.53
C TRP A 131 24.12 3.30 -2.65
N LEU A 132 24.97 3.71 -3.61
CA LEU A 132 25.24 5.13 -3.86
C LEU A 132 23.98 5.87 -4.30
N LEU A 133 23.13 5.25 -5.12
CA LEU A 133 21.87 5.83 -5.55
C LEU A 133 20.91 6.03 -4.37
N LEU A 134 20.77 5.05 -3.47
CA LEU A 134 19.99 5.17 -2.23
C LEU A 134 20.51 6.33 -1.38
N LYS A 135 21.82 6.34 -1.09
CA LYS A 135 22.44 7.38 -0.26
C LYS A 135 22.21 8.77 -0.85
N GLN A 136 22.43 8.95 -2.15
CA GLN A 136 22.19 10.21 -2.83
C GLN A 136 20.71 10.60 -2.85
N GLY A 137 19.80 9.63 -2.99
CA GLY A 137 18.37 9.85 -2.91
C GLY A 137 17.97 10.42 -1.56
N VAL A 138 18.37 9.75 -0.47
CA VAL A 138 18.09 10.21 0.90
C VAL A 138 18.68 11.60 1.16
N ASP A 139 19.94 11.83 0.78
CA ASP A 139 20.61 13.12 0.98
C ASP A 139 19.98 14.27 0.16
N ARG A 140 19.54 14.01 -1.09
CA ARG A 140 19.03 15.05 -2.01
C ARG A 140 17.55 15.35 -1.84
N PHE A 141 16.74 14.32 -1.59
CA PHE A 141 15.30 14.48 -1.42
C PHE A 141 14.92 14.80 0.03
N LEU A 142 15.91 14.85 0.94
CA LEU A 142 15.74 15.22 2.34
C LEU A 142 14.72 14.33 3.06
N TYR A 143 14.76 13.01 2.80
CA TYR A 143 13.97 12.04 3.56
C TYR A 143 14.49 11.99 4.99
N ASP A 144 13.89 12.80 5.86
CA ASP A 144 14.31 12.97 7.24
C ASP A 144 13.42 12.21 8.23
N GLY A 145 12.29 11.67 7.76
CA GLY A 145 11.39 10.85 8.54
C GLY A 145 10.67 11.61 9.66
N GLN A 146 10.70 12.95 9.70
CA GLN A 146 10.13 13.71 10.83
C GLN A 146 8.62 13.50 10.98
N GLU A 147 7.86 13.51 9.88
CA GLU A 147 6.42 13.31 9.92
C GLU A 147 6.07 11.88 10.36
N ILE A 148 6.80 10.88 9.87
CA ILE A 148 6.61 9.48 10.30
C ILE A 148 7.00 9.30 11.77
N ALA A 149 8.09 9.92 12.22
CA ALA A 149 8.50 9.90 13.63
C ALA A 149 7.42 10.53 14.54
N ARG A 150 6.72 11.56 14.07
CA ARG A 150 5.57 12.16 14.79
C ARG A 150 4.38 11.19 14.87
N LEU A 151 4.03 10.53 13.77
CA LEU A 151 2.95 9.51 13.77
C LEU A 151 3.25 8.37 14.74
N ARG A 152 4.50 7.93 14.80
CA ARG A 152 4.97 6.91 15.74
C ARG A 152 4.81 7.27 17.23
N GLN A 153 4.71 8.56 17.57
CA GLN A 153 4.45 8.99 18.95
C GLN A 153 2.95 9.02 19.30
N GLN A 154 2.05 8.84 18.33
CA GLN A 154 0.59 8.91 18.54
C GLN A 154 0.03 7.55 18.98
N ASP A 155 0.20 7.20 20.25
CA ASP A 155 -0.23 5.92 20.83
C ASP A 155 0.19 4.70 19.96
N ASP A 156 -0.28 3.48 20.26
CA ASP A 156 0.05 2.30 19.44
C ASP A 156 -0.87 2.20 18.20
N VAL A 157 -1.22 3.37 17.64
CA VAL A 157 -2.21 3.50 16.56
C VAL A 157 -1.60 3.20 15.19
N TYR A 158 -0.42 3.76 14.89
CA TYR A 158 0.21 3.68 13.57
C TYR A 158 1.35 2.67 13.53
N PHE A 159 2.13 2.57 14.61
CA PHE A 159 3.30 1.69 14.69
C PHE A 159 3.26 0.94 16.02
N GLU A 160 3.62 -0.33 16.02
CA GLU A 160 3.75 -1.10 17.26
C GLU A 160 4.97 -0.65 18.08
N SER A 161 6.04 -0.21 17.41
CA SER A 161 7.26 0.24 18.07
C SER A 161 7.35 1.76 18.11
N ARG A 162 7.63 2.31 19.30
CA ARG A 162 7.92 3.75 19.47
C ARG A 162 9.31 4.17 18.99
N LYS A 163 10.20 3.21 18.75
CA LYS A 163 11.53 3.44 18.19
C LYS A 163 11.62 2.77 16.82
N ALA A 164 11.95 3.55 15.80
CA ALA A 164 12.19 3.01 14.47
C ALA A 164 13.41 2.07 14.50
N PRO A 165 13.34 0.86 13.90
CA PRO A 165 14.53 0.09 13.60
C PRO A 165 15.42 0.88 12.65
N GLU A 166 16.73 0.69 12.79
CA GLU A 166 17.76 1.36 12.01
C GLU A 166 18.69 0.32 11.40
N ARG A 167 19.25 0.63 10.23
CA ARG A 167 20.27 -0.20 9.59
C ARG A 167 21.45 0.64 9.16
N ARG A 168 22.62 0.17 9.56
CA ARG A 168 23.90 0.73 9.14
C ARG A 168 24.33 0.09 7.83
N LEU A 169 24.52 0.92 6.81
CA LEU A 169 24.92 0.59 5.44
C LEU A 169 26.29 1.25 5.16
N GLY A 170 27.34 0.82 5.86
CA GLY A 170 28.67 1.42 5.79
C GLY A 170 28.82 2.67 6.69
N GLU A 171 29.17 3.82 6.11
CA GLU A 171 29.13 5.12 6.80
C GLU A 171 27.73 5.77 6.86
N PHE A 172 26.76 5.21 6.15
CA PHE A 172 25.39 5.69 6.06
C PHE A 172 24.49 4.88 7.00
N THR A 173 23.63 5.55 7.78
CA THR A 173 22.59 4.89 8.58
C THR A 173 21.23 5.42 8.10
N ILE A 174 20.28 4.51 7.97
CA ILE A 174 18.91 4.82 7.60
C ILE A 174 17.96 4.11 8.57
N ASP A 175 16.87 4.78 8.95
CA ASP A 175 15.85 4.20 9.82
C ASP A 175 14.51 3.97 9.09
N ALA A 176 13.59 3.30 9.78
CA ALA A 176 12.25 3.05 9.23
C ALA A 176 11.52 4.34 8.90
N ASN A 177 11.64 5.39 9.72
CA ASN A 177 10.90 6.62 9.46
C ASN A 177 11.27 7.21 8.11
N GLN A 178 12.56 7.23 7.77
CA GLN A 178 13.06 7.70 6.47
C GLN A 178 12.60 6.80 5.31
N VAL A 179 12.53 5.49 5.53
CA VAL A 179 12.01 4.54 4.53
C VAL A 179 10.52 4.75 4.27
N PHE A 180 9.71 4.92 5.32
CA PHE A 180 8.28 5.17 5.20
C PHE A 180 8.01 6.56 4.60
N ASP A 181 8.80 7.57 4.92
CA ASP A 181 8.77 8.90 4.30
C ASP A 181 8.97 8.80 2.77
N MET A 182 10.01 8.08 2.35
CA MET A 182 10.30 7.80 0.94
C MET A 182 9.13 7.12 0.19
N PHE A 183 8.32 6.30 0.85
CA PHE A 183 7.16 5.65 0.24
C PHE A 183 5.87 6.46 0.31
N PHE A 184 5.61 7.11 1.44
CA PHE A 184 4.25 7.51 1.82
C PHE A 184 4.08 9.02 2.03
N ASP A 185 5.17 9.79 2.20
CA ASP A 185 5.09 11.26 2.40
C ASP A 185 5.43 12.06 1.13
N VAL A 186 5.79 11.37 0.04
CA VAL A 186 6.12 11.97 -1.27
C VAL A 186 4.92 12.13 -2.21
N GLY A 187 3.72 11.73 -1.77
CA GLY A 187 2.50 11.66 -2.59
C GLY A 187 2.46 10.45 -3.53
N ASP A 188 1.70 10.55 -4.63
CA ASP A 188 1.56 9.47 -5.60
C ASP A 188 2.92 9.07 -6.21
N ILE A 189 3.16 7.76 -6.29
CA ILE A 189 4.41 7.24 -6.81
C ILE A 189 4.33 7.11 -8.33
N ILE A 190 5.11 7.93 -9.03
CA ILE A 190 5.24 7.88 -10.50
C ILE A 190 6.11 6.70 -10.96
N PRO A 191 6.00 6.22 -12.21
CA PRO A 191 6.74 5.05 -12.71
C PRO A 191 8.25 5.09 -12.52
N ASN A 192 8.87 6.28 -12.69
CA ASN A 192 10.31 6.44 -12.46
C ASN A 192 10.66 6.16 -10.99
N HIS A 193 9.96 6.80 -10.05
CA HIS A 193 10.20 6.54 -8.63
C HIS A 193 9.90 5.07 -8.26
N ALA A 194 8.84 4.49 -8.83
CA ALA A 194 8.51 3.08 -8.66
C ALA A 194 9.68 2.16 -9.02
N SER A 195 10.32 2.37 -10.18
CA SER A 195 11.47 1.57 -10.61
C SER A 195 12.65 1.61 -9.63
N ILE A 196 12.94 2.80 -9.08
CA ILE A 196 14.01 2.99 -8.11
C ILE A 196 13.69 2.32 -6.77
N LEU A 197 12.45 2.43 -6.30
CA LEU A 197 11.99 1.73 -5.10
C LEU A 197 12.06 0.20 -5.28
N LEU A 198 11.66 -0.31 -6.44
CA LEU A 198 11.77 -1.74 -6.74
C LEU A 198 13.21 -2.24 -6.65
N LEU A 199 14.19 -1.46 -7.12
CA LEU A 199 15.61 -1.73 -6.90
C LEU A 199 15.98 -1.64 -5.41
N PHE A 200 15.67 -0.53 -4.73
CA PHE A 200 16.03 -0.32 -3.32
C PHE A 200 15.49 -1.37 -2.37
N PHE A 201 14.36 -1.99 -2.69
CA PHE A 201 13.77 -3.04 -1.86
C PHE A 201 13.89 -4.43 -2.48
N HIS A 202 14.79 -4.61 -3.45
CA HIS A 202 15.14 -5.89 -4.08
C HIS A 202 13.89 -6.62 -4.59
N ALA A 203 12.90 -5.87 -5.08
CA ALA A 203 11.69 -6.41 -5.67
C ALA A 203 11.91 -6.89 -7.11
N ILE A 204 12.94 -6.35 -7.75
CA ILE A 204 13.57 -6.81 -8.99
C ILE A 204 15.08 -6.99 -8.74
N ASP A 205 15.77 -7.65 -9.66
CA ASP A 205 17.22 -7.87 -9.57
C ASP A 205 18.00 -6.54 -9.53
N ARG A 206 19.12 -6.55 -8.82
CA ARG A 206 20.04 -5.42 -8.64
C ARG A 206 21.34 -5.59 -9.39
N ASP A 207 21.60 -6.76 -9.95
CA ASP A 207 22.76 -7.00 -10.81
C ASP A 207 22.56 -6.35 -12.18
N LEU A 208 22.52 -5.02 -12.16
CA LEU A 208 22.29 -4.15 -13.30
C LEU A 208 23.42 -3.13 -13.40
N ASP A 209 23.83 -2.83 -14.63
CA ASP A 209 24.74 -1.73 -14.89
C ASP A 209 24.03 -0.36 -14.91
N ALA A 210 24.81 0.71 -14.98
CA ALA A 210 24.25 2.06 -14.96
C ALA A 210 23.32 2.36 -16.17
N PRO A 211 23.68 2.01 -17.42
CA PRO A 211 22.76 2.09 -18.56
C PRO A 211 21.42 1.37 -18.32
N GLU A 212 21.44 0.15 -17.79
CA GLU A 212 20.25 -0.64 -17.51
C GLU A 212 19.35 0.08 -16.50
N ILE A 213 19.91 0.52 -15.36
CA ILE A 213 19.17 1.27 -14.33
C ILE A 213 18.53 2.53 -14.91
N MET A 214 19.28 3.30 -15.71
CA MET A 214 18.78 4.53 -16.33
C MET A 214 17.69 4.28 -17.37
N SER A 215 17.56 3.05 -17.86
CA SER A 215 16.56 2.62 -18.84
C SER A 215 15.34 1.96 -18.23
N LEU A 216 15.27 1.79 -16.89
CA LEU A 216 14.14 1.13 -16.23
C LEU A 216 12.82 1.89 -16.40
N ALA A 217 12.84 3.21 -16.58
CA ALA A 217 11.63 4.02 -16.73
C ALA A 217 11.70 4.90 -17.99
N PRO A 218 10.69 4.81 -18.90
CA PRO A 218 9.50 3.97 -18.82
C PRO A 218 9.81 2.47 -19.01
N ALA A 219 8.97 1.59 -18.47
CA ALA A 219 9.13 0.15 -18.66
C ALA A 219 8.95 -0.23 -20.14
N GLY A 220 9.90 -1.00 -20.67
CA GLY A 220 9.79 -1.58 -22.01
C GLY A 220 8.77 -2.74 -22.08
N PRO A 221 8.36 -3.17 -23.29
CA PRO A 221 7.42 -4.28 -23.46
C PRO A 221 7.92 -5.61 -22.87
N ASP A 222 9.24 -5.81 -22.83
CA ASP A 222 9.89 -7.02 -22.30
C ASP A 222 10.32 -6.86 -20.83
N ALA A 223 9.94 -5.75 -20.17
CA ALA A 223 10.40 -5.43 -18.81
C ALA A 223 10.04 -6.50 -17.78
N ALA A 224 8.89 -7.17 -17.94
CA ALA A 224 8.47 -8.24 -17.04
C ALA A 224 9.35 -9.50 -17.15
N ASP A 225 9.93 -9.76 -18.32
CA ASP A 225 10.82 -10.89 -18.56
C ASP A 225 12.26 -10.56 -18.12
N LEU A 226 12.70 -9.32 -18.35
CA LEU A 226 14.04 -8.84 -17.99
C LEU A 226 14.19 -8.58 -16.49
N HIS A 227 13.14 -8.09 -15.84
CA HIS A 227 13.15 -7.70 -14.44
C HIS A 227 11.96 -8.32 -13.70
N PRO A 228 11.90 -9.66 -13.58
CA PRO A 228 10.77 -10.32 -12.94
C PRO A 228 10.64 -9.91 -11.47
N PHE A 229 9.41 -9.83 -10.97
CA PHE A 229 9.16 -9.60 -9.55
C PHE A 229 9.62 -10.81 -8.72
N ILE A 230 10.58 -10.62 -7.83
CA ILE A 230 11.23 -11.74 -7.11
C ILE A 230 10.70 -12.00 -5.70
N ILE A 231 9.87 -11.11 -5.16
CA ILE A 231 9.35 -11.24 -3.79
C ILE A 231 8.20 -12.23 -3.76
N GLN A 232 8.34 -13.28 -2.96
CA GLN A 232 7.32 -14.32 -2.80
C GLN A 232 6.55 -14.15 -1.49
N ALA A 233 5.24 -14.37 -1.54
CA ALA A 233 4.41 -14.49 -0.35
C ALA A 233 4.77 -15.78 0.42
N ASN A 234 4.76 -15.70 1.76
CA ASN A 234 4.95 -16.86 2.63
C ASN A 234 3.74 -16.97 3.57
N SER A 235 3.26 -18.19 3.80
CA SER A 235 2.15 -18.46 4.71
C SER A 235 2.43 -18.07 6.17
N HIS A 236 3.69 -17.85 6.53
CA HIS A 236 4.14 -17.43 7.85
C HIS A 236 4.56 -15.96 7.89
N ASP A 237 4.27 -15.19 6.84
CA ASP A 237 4.50 -13.74 6.88
C ASP A 237 3.69 -13.11 8.02
N ASP A 238 4.34 -12.21 8.75
CA ASP A 238 3.64 -11.26 9.62
C ASP A 238 2.63 -10.45 8.77
N PRO A 239 1.46 -10.04 9.32
CA PRO A 239 0.46 -9.29 8.55
C PRO A 239 1.01 -8.06 7.84
N THR A 240 1.89 -7.28 8.48
CA THR A 240 2.50 -6.10 7.86
C THR A 240 3.47 -6.51 6.75
N ILE A 241 4.22 -7.61 6.91
CA ILE A 241 5.08 -8.14 5.83
C ILE A 241 4.23 -8.54 4.63
N PHE A 242 3.13 -9.26 4.86
CA PHE A 242 2.20 -9.65 3.79
C PHE A 242 1.68 -8.43 3.02
N ASP A 243 1.23 -7.40 3.75
CA ASP A 243 0.73 -6.16 3.16
C ASP A 243 1.81 -5.40 2.38
N LEU A 244 3.03 -5.30 2.91
CA LEU A 244 4.17 -4.64 2.26
C LEU A 244 4.61 -5.37 0.97
N LYS A 245 4.59 -6.71 0.96
CA LYS A 245 4.80 -7.49 -0.27
C LYS A 245 3.72 -7.20 -1.31
N GLY A 246 2.47 -7.09 -0.86
CA GLY A 246 1.34 -6.69 -1.68
C GLY A 246 1.53 -5.29 -2.30
N PHE A 247 2.01 -4.34 -1.51
CA PHE A 247 2.33 -2.98 -1.95
C PHE A 247 3.46 -2.95 -2.98
N LEU A 248 4.59 -3.63 -2.73
CA LEU A 248 5.70 -3.72 -3.68
C LEU A 248 5.28 -4.40 -4.99
N HIS A 249 4.40 -5.40 -4.93
CA HIS A 249 3.85 -6.01 -6.15
C HIS A 249 2.93 -5.03 -6.91
N ALA A 250 2.13 -4.23 -6.21
CA ALA A 250 1.33 -3.19 -6.86
C ALA A 250 2.21 -2.12 -7.52
N LEU A 251 3.31 -1.74 -6.87
CA LEU A 251 4.31 -0.83 -7.40
C LEU A 251 4.96 -1.38 -8.68
N TYR A 252 5.30 -2.67 -8.67
CA TYR A 252 5.81 -3.39 -9.83
C TYR A 252 4.84 -3.36 -11.02
N ILE A 253 3.56 -3.67 -10.78
CA ILE A 253 2.55 -3.62 -11.85
C ILE A 253 2.32 -2.19 -12.35
N ALA A 254 2.29 -1.20 -11.46
CA ALA A 254 2.16 0.21 -11.86
C ALA A 254 3.33 0.65 -12.74
N TRP A 255 4.56 0.26 -12.38
CA TRP A 255 5.76 0.49 -13.18
C TRP A 255 5.68 -0.16 -14.56
N LEU A 256 5.31 -1.45 -14.65
CA LEU A 256 5.17 -2.15 -15.93
C LEU A 256 4.11 -1.52 -16.85
N LEU A 257 3.05 -0.96 -16.28
CA LEU A 257 1.97 -0.31 -17.01
C LEU A 257 2.24 1.17 -17.30
N ASP A 258 3.38 1.70 -16.84
CA ASP A 258 3.74 3.12 -16.92
C ASP A 258 2.64 4.04 -16.37
N VAL A 259 2.03 3.64 -15.24
CA VAL A 259 1.02 4.43 -14.52
C VAL A 259 1.46 4.73 -13.09
N LYS A 260 0.82 5.74 -12.47
CA LYS A 260 1.07 6.05 -11.07
C LYS A 260 0.52 4.96 -10.15
N LEU A 261 1.15 4.80 -8.99
CA LEU A 261 0.53 4.19 -7.83
C LEU A 261 0.02 5.32 -6.93
N LEU A 262 -1.30 5.44 -6.81
CA LEU A 262 -1.92 6.39 -5.88
C LEU A 262 -1.72 5.87 -4.46
N VAL A 263 -1.34 6.74 -3.54
CA VAL A 263 -1.03 6.38 -2.15
C VAL A 263 -1.70 7.36 -1.20
N GLU A 264 -2.44 6.83 -0.22
CA GLU A 264 -3.15 7.61 0.79
C GLU A 264 -2.86 7.04 2.19
N PRO A 265 -1.91 7.66 2.94
CA PRO A 265 -1.47 7.18 4.25
C PRO A 265 -2.39 7.49 5.43
#